data_AF-A0A842YCQ8-F1
#
_entry.id   AF-A0A842YCQ8-F1
#
_cell.length_a   1.000
_cell.length_b   1.000
_cell.length_c   1.000
_cell.angle_alpha   90.00
_cell.angle_beta   90.00
_cell.angle_gamma   90.00
#
_symmetry.space_group_name_H-M   'P 1'
#
loop_
_entity.id
_entity.type
_entity.pdbx_description
1 polymer ?
#
loop_
_entity_poly.entity_id
_entity_poly.type
_entity_poly.pdbx_seq_one_letter_code
_entity_poly.pdbx_strand_id
1 'polypeptide(L)'
;AYSNLGVDILLITNQKLTVYKIAERLAKPVERVLEVVTWCANKGIVDVECPDVQDHEQKELIEMPLFEGKIDKVKKQHQAVLELCDGTRSLQQIANVLGIPYFEALQCTIPYRGKTLQFIRTVKITRG
;
A
#
# COMPACT_ATOMS: atom_id res chain seq x y z
N ALA A 1 -13.08 36.04 -3.39
CA ALA A 1 -12.06 36.68 -2.53
C ALA A 1 -11.69 35.69 -1.41
N TYR A 2 -10.57 35.00 -1.56
CA TYR A 2 -10.06 34.00 -0.59
C TYR A 2 -8.97 34.56 0.34
N SER A 3 -8.68 35.88 0.26
CA SER A 3 -7.46 36.49 0.81
C SER A 3 -7.33 36.30 2.32
N ASN A 4 -8.41 36.48 3.09
CA ASN A 4 -8.32 36.44 4.54
C ASN A 4 -8.33 34.99 5.04
N LEU A 5 -9.22 34.15 4.49
CA LEU A 5 -9.33 32.74 4.89
C LEU A 5 -8.06 31.94 4.55
N GLY A 6 -7.45 32.20 3.39
CA GLY A 6 -6.18 31.56 3.02
C GLY A 6 -5.05 31.93 3.98
N VAL A 7 -4.94 33.20 4.35
CA VAL A 7 -3.93 33.66 5.32
C VAL A 7 -4.18 33.08 6.71
N ASP A 8 -5.44 33.05 7.17
CA ASP A 8 -5.79 32.49 8.48
C ASP A 8 -5.48 30.98 8.56
N ILE A 9 -5.72 30.24 7.47
CA ILE A 9 -5.34 28.83 7.36
C ILE A 9 -3.82 28.68 7.42
N LEU A 10 -3.06 29.48 6.65
CA LEU A 10 -1.60 29.43 6.65
C LEU A 10 -0.99 29.74 8.04
N LEU A 11 -1.58 30.68 8.79
CA LEU A 11 -1.11 31.04 10.13
C LEU A 11 -1.38 29.97 11.19
N ILE A 12 -2.41 29.13 10.99
CA ILE A 12 -2.79 28.08 11.93
C ILE A 12 -2.22 26.71 11.54
N THR A 13 -1.91 26.50 10.26
CA THR A 13 -1.42 25.22 9.74
C THR A 13 -0.03 24.92 10.29
N ASN A 14 0.00 24.11 11.35
CA ASN A 14 1.17 23.43 11.86
C ASN A 14 1.03 21.94 11.49
N GLN A 15 2.14 21.23 11.31
CA GLN A 15 2.24 19.81 10.90
C GLN A 15 1.44 18.79 11.73
N LYS A 16 0.68 19.23 12.75
CA LYS A 16 -0.11 18.39 13.66
C LYS A 16 -1.62 18.69 13.64
N LEU A 17 -2.09 19.63 12.82
CA LEU A 17 -3.51 19.99 12.77
C LEU A 17 -4.18 19.41 11.54
N THR A 18 -5.21 18.61 11.77
CA THR A 18 -6.08 18.09 10.71
C THR A 18 -7.02 19.18 10.21
N VAL A 19 -7.53 19.03 8.98
CA VAL A 19 -8.50 19.94 8.35
C VAL A 19 -9.69 20.24 9.27
N TYR A 20 -10.19 19.24 10.00
CA TYR A 20 -11.27 19.39 10.98
C TYR A 20 -10.93 20.33 12.14
N LYS A 21 -9.72 20.23 12.69
CA LYS A 21 -9.25 21.10 13.78
C LYS A 21 -9.01 22.53 13.30
N ILE A 22 -8.61 22.71 12.04
CA ILE A 22 -8.46 24.03 11.42
C ILE A 22 -9.84 24.67 11.23
N ALA A 23 -10.82 23.92 10.73
CA ALA A 23 -12.20 24.37 10.57
C ALA A 23 -12.85 24.77 11.91
N GLU A 24 -12.63 23.99 12.96
CA GLU A 24 -13.07 24.29 14.32
C GLU A 24 -12.46 25.61 14.84
N ARG A 25 -11.14 25.78 14.70
CA ARG A 25 -10.45 27.01 15.16
C ARG A 25 -10.82 28.26 14.38
N LEU A 26 -11.09 28.11 13.09
CA LEU A 26 -11.49 29.22 12.22
C LEU A 26 -13.00 29.49 12.27
N ALA A 27 -13.77 28.66 12.98
CA ALA A 27 -15.23 28.67 12.99
C ALA A 27 -15.80 28.74 11.56
N LYS A 28 -15.28 27.90 10.67
CA LYS A 28 -15.69 27.81 9.26
C LYS A 28 -16.20 26.41 8.90
N PRO A 29 -17.05 26.29 7.87
CA PRO A 29 -17.43 24.99 7.33
C PRO A 29 -16.21 24.19 6.87
N VAL A 30 -16.22 22.88 7.15
CA VAL A 30 -15.11 21.97 6.84
C VAL A 30 -14.84 21.93 5.35
N GLU A 31 -15.90 21.91 4.54
CA GLU A 31 -15.84 21.87 3.07
C GLU A 31 -15.06 23.08 2.53
N ARG A 32 -15.30 24.25 3.12
CA ARG A 32 -14.66 25.51 2.71
C ARG A 32 -13.19 25.57 3.14
N VAL A 33 -12.84 24.97 4.27
CA VAL A 33 -11.45 24.86 4.70
C VAL A 33 -10.71 23.83 3.84
N LEU A 34 -11.36 22.71 3.52
CA LEU A 34 -10.84 21.67 2.66
C LEU A 34 -10.49 22.23 1.27
N GLU A 35 -11.41 22.93 0.60
CA GLU A 35 -11.14 23.58 -0.69
C GLU A 35 -9.88 24.46 -0.68
N VAL A 36 -9.69 25.25 0.38
CA VAL A 36 -8.56 26.17 0.49
C VAL A 36 -7.26 25.44 0.82
N VAL A 37 -7.31 24.45 1.72
CA VAL A 37 -6.14 23.61 2.05
C VAL A 37 -5.70 22.81 0.82
N THR A 38 -6.63 22.21 0.08
CA THR A 38 -6.38 21.52 -1.19
C THR A 38 -5.73 22.46 -2.21
N TRP A 39 -6.23 23.69 -2.35
CA TRP A 39 -5.62 24.69 -3.23
C TRP A 39 -4.19 25.06 -2.79
N CYS A 40 -3.95 25.27 -1.49
CA CYS A 40 -2.63 25.58 -0.95
C CYS A 40 -1.64 24.41 -1.13
N ALA A 41 -2.09 23.17 -0.91
CA ALA A 41 -1.29 21.96 -1.10
C ALA A 41 -0.92 21.77 -2.58
N ASN A 42 -1.88 21.93 -3.49
CA ASN A 42 -1.64 21.87 -4.95
C ASN A 42 -0.67 22.96 -5.46
N LYS A 43 -0.51 24.06 -4.72
CA LYS A 43 0.46 25.13 -5.01
C LYS A 43 1.80 24.94 -4.29
N GLY A 44 1.97 23.87 -3.52
CA GLY A 44 3.18 23.60 -2.73
C GLY A 44 3.43 24.61 -1.61
N ILE A 45 2.38 25.32 -1.16
CA ILE A 45 2.47 26.37 -0.13
C ILE A 45 2.41 25.74 1.27
N VAL A 46 1.70 24.63 1.41
CA VAL A 46 1.58 23.87 2.66
C VAL A 46 1.79 22.38 2.41
N ASP A 47 2.46 21.74 3.37
CA ASP A 47 2.54 20.29 3.46
C ASP A 47 1.52 19.83 4.50
N VAL A 48 0.40 19.30 4.02
CA VAL A 48 -0.75 18.87 4.84
C VAL A 48 -1.18 17.51 4.38
N GLU A 49 -1.45 16.61 5.32
CA GLU A 49 -2.14 15.34 5.05
C GLU A 49 -3.58 15.62 4.60
N CYS A 50 -3.76 15.85 3.30
CA CYS A 50 -5.07 16.05 2.68
C CYS A 50 -5.51 14.75 2.00
N PRO A 51 -6.65 14.14 2.42
CA PRO A 51 -7.14 12.88 1.85
C PRO A 51 -7.37 12.94 0.33
N ASP A 52 -7.70 14.12 -0.20
CA ASP A 52 -8.08 14.31 -1.61
C ASP A 52 -6.89 14.62 -2.55
N VAL A 53 -5.69 14.89 -2.00
CA VAL A 53 -4.46 15.18 -2.75
C VAL A 53 -3.44 14.05 -2.61
N GLN A 54 -3.69 13.08 -1.73
CA GLN A 54 -2.94 11.84 -1.76
C GLN A 54 -3.33 11.11 -3.04
N ASP A 55 -2.38 11.04 -3.98
CA ASP A 55 -2.42 10.07 -5.06
C ASP A 55 -2.94 8.75 -4.48
N HIS A 56 -4.17 8.37 -4.84
CA HIS A 56 -4.64 7.01 -4.71
C HIS A 56 -3.89 6.14 -5.72
N GLU A 57 -2.55 6.20 -5.75
CA GLU A 57 -1.79 5.03 -6.11
C GLU A 57 -2.21 3.98 -5.09
N GLN A 58 -3.24 3.21 -5.44
CA GLN A 58 -3.61 1.99 -4.76
C GLN A 58 -2.38 1.10 -4.85
N LYS A 59 -1.48 1.27 -3.87
CA LYS A 59 -0.30 0.44 -3.68
C LYS A 59 -0.82 -0.92 -3.29
N GLU A 60 -1.11 -1.72 -4.30
CA GLU A 60 -1.56 -3.09 -4.12
C GLU A 60 -0.39 -3.85 -3.51
N LEU A 61 -0.50 -4.12 -2.21
CA LEU A 61 0.48 -4.92 -1.48
C LEU A 61 0.25 -6.38 -1.86
N ILE A 62 1.18 -6.95 -2.62
CA ILE A 62 1.13 -8.34 -3.04
C ILE A 62 2.11 -9.15 -2.20
N GLU A 63 1.64 -10.29 -1.69
CA GLU A 63 2.47 -11.25 -0.98
C GLU A 63 3.10 -12.23 -1.99
N MET A 64 4.43 -12.27 -2.02
CA MET A 64 5.22 -13.18 -2.85
C MET A 64 5.90 -14.24 -1.96
N PRO A 65 5.70 -15.55 -2.20
CA PRO A 65 6.42 -16.59 -1.48
C PRO A 65 7.92 -16.63 -1.85
N LEU A 66 8.77 -16.69 -0.83
CA LEU A 66 10.21 -16.88 -0.91
C LEU A 66 10.62 -18.11 -0.09
N PHE A 67 11.21 -19.11 -0.75
CA PHE A 67 11.70 -20.33 -0.13
C PHE A 67 13.22 -20.27 0.05
N GLU A 68 13.67 -20.35 1.30
CA GLU A 68 15.09 -20.29 1.69
C GLU A 68 15.64 -21.66 2.14
N GLY A 69 14.81 -22.71 2.03
CA GLY A 69 15.19 -24.07 2.38
C GLY A 69 15.99 -24.79 1.29
N LYS A 70 16.37 -26.04 1.57
CA LYS A 70 16.98 -26.94 0.57
C LYS A 70 15.89 -27.76 -0.13
N ILE A 71 15.79 -27.64 -1.45
CA ILE A 71 14.79 -28.35 -2.27
C ILE A 71 14.92 -29.88 -2.15
N ASP A 72 16.14 -30.40 -1.95
CA ASP A 72 16.37 -31.85 -1.78
C ASP A 72 15.72 -32.42 -0.51
N LYS A 73 15.38 -31.56 0.46
CA LYS A 73 14.75 -31.97 1.73
C LYS A 73 13.23 -31.82 1.73
N VAL A 74 12.63 -31.38 0.63
CA VAL A 74 11.18 -31.20 0.50
C VAL A 74 10.54 -32.43 -0.15
N LYS A 75 9.22 -32.58 -0.01
CA LYS A 75 8.51 -33.68 -0.67
C LYS A 75 8.56 -33.46 -2.19
N LYS A 76 8.79 -34.52 -2.97
CA LYS A 76 8.87 -34.44 -4.45
C LYS A 76 7.69 -33.70 -5.08
N GLN A 77 6.47 -34.00 -4.62
CA GLN A 77 5.24 -33.34 -5.06
C GLN A 77 5.19 -31.82 -4.79
N HIS A 78 5.98 -31.31 -3.83
CA HIS A 78 6.02 -29.87 -3.51
C HIS A 78 7.18 -29.15 -4.20
N GLN A 79 8.15 -29.87 -4.78
CA GLN A 79 9.38 -29.29 -5.33
C GLN A 79 9.08 -28.25 -6.40
N ALA A 80 8.26 -28.61 -7.40
CA ALA A 80 7.91 -27.71 -8.50
C ALA A 80 7.30 -26.38 -8.04
N VAL A 81 6.49 -26.39 -6.97
CA VAL A 81 5.90 -25.17 -6.40
C VAL A 81 6.95 -24.36 -5.64
N LEU A 82 7.77 -25.02 -4.81
CA LEU A 82 8.77 -24.35 -3.97
C LEU A 82 9.95 -23.80 -4.75
N GLU A 83 10.31 -24.42 -5.87
CA GLU A 83 11.34 -23.92 -6.79
C GLU A 83 10.95 -22.57 -7.42
N LEU A 84 9.66 -22.32 -7.60
CA LEU A 84 9.13 -21.07 -8.13
C LEU A 84 8.84 -20.02 -7.05
N CYS A 85 8.99 -20.38 -5.76
CA CYS A 85 8.86 -19.46 -4.63
C CYS A 85 10.16 -18.66 -4.46
N ASP A 86 10.47 -17.79 -5.42
CA ASP A 86 11.69 -16.97 -5.47
C ASP A 86 11.48 -15.51 -5.01
N GLY A 87 10.28 -15.18 -4.50
CA GLY A 87 9.91 -13.83 -4.10
C GLY A 87 9.54 -12.89 -5.26
N THR A 88 9.56 -13.37 -6.52
CA THR A 88 9.23 -12.53 -7.69
C THR A 88 7.80 -12.74 -8.19
N ARG A 89 7.22 -13.91 -7.92
CA ARG A 89 5.88 -14.32 -8.38
C ARG A 89 4.96 -14.52 -7.20
N SER A 90 3.67 -14.20 -7.39
CA SER A 90 2.64 -14.53 -6.39
C SER A 90 2.30 -16.00 -6.49
N LEU A 91 1.71 -16.56 -5.43
CA LEU A 91 1.30 -17.96 -5.43
C LEU A 91 0.28 -18.26 -6.54
N GLN A 92 -0.58 -17.28 -6.89
CA GLN A 92 -1.49 -17.40 -8.04
C GLN A 92 -0.75 -17.48 -9.37
N GLN A 93 0.30 -16.68 -9.56
CA GLN A 93 1.13 -16.74 -10.77
C GLN A 93 1.87 -18.07 -10.87
N ILE A 94 2.38 -18.60 -9.75
CA ILE A 94 3.02 -19.93 -9.69
C ILE A 94 2.02 -21.02 -10.09
N ALA A 95 0.80 -20.98 -9.55
CA ALA A 95 -0.25 -21.93 -9.89
C ALA A 95 -0.58 -21.90 -11.40
N ASN A 96 -0.69 -20.70 -11.98
CA ASN A 96 -0.92 -20.52 -13.41
C ASN A 96 0.24 -21.05 -14.28
N VAL A 97 1.49 -20.82 -13.87
CA VAL A 97 2.69 -21.31 -14.60
C VAL A 97 2.76 -22.84 -14.58
N LEU A 98 2.40 -23.46 -13.46
CA LEU A 98 2.40 -24.92 -13.31
C LEU A 98 1.12 -25.59 -13.83
N GLY A 99 0.10 -24.82 -14.22
CA GLY A 99 -1.19 -25.35 -14.68
C GLY A 99 -1.97 -26.08 -13.59
N ILE A 100 -1.74 -25.76 -12.31
CA ILE A 100 -2.41 -26.37 -11.17
C ILE A 100 -3.42 -25.40 -10.52
N PRO A 101 -4.44 -25.90 -9.81
CA PRO A 101 -5.33 -25.05 -9.02
C PRO A 101 -4.57 -24.29 -7.92
N TYR A 102 -5.00 -23.06 -7.63
CA TYR A 102 -4.41 -22.24 -6.56
C TYR A 102 -4.34 -22.98 -5.21
N PHE A 103 -5.40 -23.71 -4.87
CA PHE A 103 -5.46 -24.45 -3.60
C PHE A 103 -4.40 -25.56 -3.51
N GLU A 104 -4.04 -26.17 -4.63
CA GLU A 104 -2.98 -27.18 -4.69
C GLU A 104 -1.60 -26.54 -4.44
N ALA A 105 -1.33 -25.39 -5.07
CA ALA A 105 -0.13 -24.60 -4.79
C ALA A 105 -0.05 -24.17 -3.32
N LEU A 106 -1.19 -23.81 -2.71
CA LEU A 106 -1.29 -23.48 -1.29
C LEU A 106 -0.98 -24.67 -0.39
N GLN A 107 -1.52 -25.85 -0.68
CA GLN A 107 -1.23 -27.07 0.08
C GLN A 107 0.25 -27.45 0.03
N CYS A 108 0.92 -27.21 -1.09
CA CYS A 108 2.36 -27.45 -1.23
C CYS A 108 3.21 -26.51 -0.36
N THR A 109 2.72 -25.31 -0.06
CA THR A 109 3.48 -24.26 0.65
C THR A 109 3.23 -24.24 2.17
N ILE A 110 2.01 -24.59 2.62
CA ILE A 110 1.63 -24.60 4.05
C ILE A 110 2.66 -25.28 4.97
N PRO A 111 3.20 -26.48 4.67
CA PRO A 111 4.11 -27.18 5.58
C PRO A 111 5.44 -26.45 5.86
N TYR A 112 5.82 -25.54 4.97
CA TYR A 112 7.11 -24.83 5.00
C TYR A 112 6.97 -23.39 5.50
N ARG A 113 5.73 -22.88 5.56
CA ARG A 113 5.42 -21.50 5.95
C ARG A 113 5.96 -21.19 7.35
N GLY A 114 6.63 -20.06 7.48
CA GLY A 114 7.22 -19.58 8.75
C GLY A 114 8.49 -20.31 9.19
N LYS A 115 8.89 -21.40 8.51
CA LYS A 115 10.14 -22.12 8.77
C LYS A 115 11.17 -21.83 7.70
N THR A 116 10.86 -22.27 6.48
CA THR A 116 11.75 -22.17 5.31
C THR A 116 11.08 -21.45 4.15
N LEU A 117 9.79 -21.11 4.28
CA LEU A 117 9.03 -20.33 3.32
C LEU A 117 8.48 -19.08 4.02
N GLN A 118 8.80 -17.91 3.47
CA GLN A 118 8.31 -16.62 3.93
C GLN A 118 7.44 -15.98 2.84
N PHE A 119 6.51 -15.13 3.23
CA PHE A 119 5.75 -14.29 2.29
C PHE A 119 6.26 -12.86 2.43
N ILE A 120 6.99 -12.40 1.42
CA ILE A 120 7.49 -11.03 1.38
C ILE A 120 6.43 -10.14 0.74
N ARG A 121 6.24 -8.95 1.31
CA ARG A 121 5.28 -7.98 0.79
C ARG A 121 5.98 -7.06 -0.19
N THR A 122 5.48 -7.01 -1.41
CA THR A 122 5.97 -6.10 -2.44
C THR A 122 4.86 -5.17 -2.85
N VAL A 123 5.20 -3.89 -3.00
CA VAL A 123 4.29 -2.90 -3.56
C VAL A 123 4.27 -3.10 -5.07
N LYS A 124 3.13 -3.54 -5.62
CA LYS A 124 2.94 -3.49 -7.06
C LYS A 124 2.62 -2.06 -7.43
N ILE A 125 3.59 -1.38 -8.03
CA ILE A 125 3.39 -0.06 -8.62
C ILE A 125 2.65 -0.30 -9.93
N THR A 126 1.32 -0.25 -9.88
CA THR A 126 0.50 -0.21 -11.10
C THR A 126 0.64 1.19 -11.66
N ARG A 127 1.56 1.38 -12.62
CA ARG A 127 1.62 2.62 -13.41
C ARG A 127 0.33 2.69 -14.23
N GLY A 128 -0.61 3.53 -13.80
CA GLY A 128 -1.75 3.98 -14.58
C GLY A 128 -1.34 4.98 -15.63
#